data_AF-A0A7Y3E1D4-F1
#
_entry.id   AF-A0A7Y3E1D4-F1
#
_cell.length_a   1.000
_cell.length_b   1.000
_cell.length_c   1.000
_cell.angle_alpha   90.00
_cell.angle_beta   90.00
_cell.angle_gamma   90.00
#
_symmetry.space_group_name_H-M   'P 1'
#
loop_
_entity.id
_entity.type
_entity.pdbx_description
1 polymer ?
#
loop_
_entity_poly.entity_id
_entity_poly.type
_entity_poly.pdbx_seq_one_letter_code
_entity_poly.pdbx_strand_id
1 'polypeptide(L)'
;MANLEPKLLERINNWLSPTFDEATQKTIKKLLDSNPKELEESFYRDLEFGTGGMRGIMGPGTNRINKYTLGKNTQGLSNYLHKIFPNEAIKVAIAYDCRHNSKSLAKLVAEVFSANGIKVFLFEDLRPTPELSFAVKHLDCHCGIVLTASHNPPEYNGYKVYWQDGGQLVPPQDAEIIEEINTVDYTNIKFNANTELIQYVGKDVDDVFINASVNNGSFNTSQQAKDNLNIVFTALHGTSITMLPDTLKRAGYKNVHIVEEQAKPDGDFPTVKSPNPEEPEALKMALELADKVNGDIVIGTDPDSDRVG
;
A
#
# COMPACT_ATOMS: atom_id res chain seq x y z
N MET A 1 -30.40 -22.90 -6.19
CA MET A 1 -29.62 -22.07 -5.25
C MET A 1 -28.89 -23.04 -4.34
N ALA A 2 -27.56 -22.93 -4.21
CA ALA A 2 -26.82 -23.70 -3.22
C ALA A 2 -27.44 -23.46 -1.83
N ASN A 3 -27.50 -24.48 -0.97
CA ASN A 3 -27.93 -24.33 0.42
C ASN A 3 -26.85 -23.57 1.19
N LEU A 4 -26.78 -22.25 0.99
CA LEU A 4 -25.91 -21.36 1.78
C LEU A 4 -26.46 -21.28 3.21
N GLU A 5 -25.57 -21.23 4.19
CA GLU A 5 -25.97 -21.09 5.59
C GLU A 5 -26.79 -19.81 5.81
N PRO A 6 -27.82 -19.81 6.68
CA PRO A 6 -28.70 -18.65 6.87
C PRO A 6 -27.96 -17.35 7.22
N LYS A 7 -26.90 -17.43 8.05
CA LYS A 7 -26.05 -16.30 8.44
C LYS A 7 -25.27 -15.71 7.25
N LEU A 8 -24.83 -16.56 6.32
CA LEU A 8 -24.14 -16.14 5.10
C LEU A 8 -25.10 -15.43 4.15
N LEU A 9 -26.33 -15.94 3.99
CA LEU A 9 -27.38 -15.29 3.20
C LEU A 9 -27.75 -13.92 3.74
N GLU A 10 -27.83 -13.77 5.07
CA GLU A 10 -28.08 -12.47 5.71
C GLU A 10 -26.98 -11.44 5.36
N ARG A 11 -25.71 -11.83 5.46
CA ARG A 11 -24.56 -10.98 5.08
C ARG A 11 -24.63 -10.56 3.61
N ILE A 12 -24.93 -11.51 2.71
CA ILE A 12 -25.06 -11.24 1.27
C ILE A 12 -26.22 -10.28 1.01
N ASN A 13 -27.39 -10.53 1.62
CA ASN A 13 -28.58 -9.69 1.45
C ASN A 13 -28.35 -8.25 1.96
N ASN A 14 -27.59 -8.08 3.05
CA ASN A 14 -27.19 -6.74 3.51
C ASN A 14 -26.40 -5.99 2.43
N TRP A 15 -25.50 -6.68 1.71
CA TRP A 15 -24.74 -6.11 0.59
C TRP A 15 -25.55 -5.92 -0.71
N LEU A 16 -26.82 -6.30 -0.71
CA LEU A 16 -27.80 -5.98 -1.76
C LEU A 16 -28.71 -4.80 -1.39
N SER A 17 -28.48 -4.17 -0.23
CA SER A 17 -29.19 -2.97 0.21
C SER A 17 -28.70 -1.70 -0.51
N PRO A 18 -29.47 -0.59 -0.48
CA PRO A 18 -29.08 0.69 -1.09
C PRO A 18 -27.77 1.30 -0.56
N THR A 19 -27.26 0.84 0.57
CA THR A 19 -25.94 1.24 1.11
C THR A 19 -24.80 0.90 0.14
N PHE A 20 -24.99 -0.15 -0.68
CA PHE A 20 -24.01 -0.62 -1.65
C PHE A 20 -24.48 -0.28 -3.07
N ASP A 21 -23.58 0.27 -3.87
CA ASP A 21 -23.82 0.66 -5.26
C ASP A 21 -24.26 -0.49 -6.17
N GLU A 22 -24.95 -0.13 -7.23
CA GLU A 22 -25.54 -1.08 -8.18
C GLU A 22 -24.48 -1.98 -8.85
N ALA A 23 -23.26 -1.47 -9.07
CA ALA A 23 -22.16 -2.23 -9.68
C ALA A 23 -21.69 -3.38 -8.76
N THR A 24 -21.58 -3.10 -7.46
CA THR A 24 -21.25 -4.09 -6.42
C THR A 24 -22.36 -5.12 -6.33
N GLN A 25 -23.62 -4.68 -6.25
CA GLN A 25 -24.78 -5.58 -6.20
C GLN A 25 -24.86 -6.47 -7.44
N LYS A 26 -24.58 -5.93 -8.64
CA LYS A 26 -24.57 -6.69 -9.89
C LYS A 26 -23.48 -7.77 -9.90
N THR A 27 -22.30 -7.45 -9.39
CA THR A 27 -21.21 -8.44 -9.25
C THR A 27 -21.59 -9.56 -8.28
N ILE A 28 -22.20 -9.22 -7.12
CA ILE A 28 -22.69 -10.21 -6.14
C ILE A 28 -23.75 -11.12 -6.76
N LYS A 29 -24.75 -10.56 -7.45
CA LYS A 29 -25.81 -11.33 -8.14
C LYS A 29 -25.21 -12.27 -9.19
N LYS A 30 -24.23 -11.80 -9.97
CA LYS A 30 -23.52 -12.65 -10.94
C LYS A 30 -22.80 -13.82 -10.26
N LEU A 31 -22.06 -13.56 -9.18
CA LEU A 31 -21.36 -14.61 -8.42
C LEU A 31 -22.31 -15.64 -7.82
N LEU A 32 -23.50 -15.22 -7.38
CA LEU A 32 -24.53 -16.11 -6.86
C LEU A 32 -24.98 -17.15 -7.90
N ASP A 33 -25.01 -16.77 -9.18
CA ASP A 33 -25.38 -17.65 -10.29
C ASP A 33 -24.18 -18.45 -10.84
N SER A 34 -23.01 -17.82 -10.97
CA SER A 34 -21.87 -18.40 -11.71
C SER A 34 -20.80 -19.06 -10.84
N ASN A 35 -20.61 -18.62 -9.59
CA ASN A 35 -19.55 -19.11 -8.72
C ASN A 35 -19.89 -19.00 -7.21
N PRO A 36 -20.82 -19.84 -6.71
CA PRO A 36 -21.29 -19.75 -5.31
C PRO A 36 -20.19 -20.01 -4.28
N LYS A 37 -19.13 -20.75 -4.63
CA LYS A 37 -17.97 -20.97 -3.74
C LYS A 37 -17.16 -19.70 -3.51
N GLU A 38 -16.91 -18.93 -4.58
CA GLU A 38 -16.22 -17.64 -4.45
C GLU A 38 -17.06 -16.64 -3.67
N LEU A 39 -18.38 -16.68 -3.84
CA LEU A 39 -19.30 -15.86 -3.06
C LEU A 39 -19.24 -16.22 -1.57
N GLU A 40 -19.28 -17.51 -1.22
CA GLU A 40 -19.10 -17.98 0.16
C GLU A 40 -17.76 -17.49 0.74
N GLU A 41 -16.66 -17.69 0.03
CA GLU A 41 -15.32 -17.21 0.41
C GLU A 41 -15.24 -15.68 0.60
N SER A 42 -16.11 -14.92 -0.07
CA SER A 42 -16.16 -13.46 0.01
C SER A 42 -16.92 -12.93 1.23
N PHE A 43 -17.76 -13.76 1.86
CA PHE A 43 -18.69 -13.33 2.90
C PHE A 43 -18.65 -14.13 4.21
N TYR A 44 -18.00 -15.30 4.24
CA TYR A 44 -17.99 -16.19 5.43
C TYR A 44 -17.41 -15.53 6.68
N ARG A 45 -16.54 -14.52 6.53
CA ARG A 45 -15.97 -13.73 7.62
C ARG A 45 -15.79 -12.27 7.21
N ASP A 46 -15.33 -11.47 8.14
CA ASP A 46 -14.87 -10.11 7.86
C ASP A 46 -13.35 -10.15 7.63
N LEU A 47 -12.87 -9.32 6.72
CA LEU A 47 -11.44 -9.23 6.45
C LEU A 47 -10.77 -8.64 7.69
N GLU A 48 -9.90 -9.44 8.30
CA GLU A 48 -9.26 -9.07 9.56
C GLU A 48 -8.31 -7.88 9.36
N PHE A 49 -8.47 -6.88 10.21
CA PHE A 49 -7.47 -5.85 10.45
C PHE A 49 -6.50 -6.40 11.49
N GLY A 50 -5.39 -6.96 11.03
CA GLY A 50 -4.34 -7.49 11.89
C GLY A 50 -3.39 -6.39 12.35
N THR A 51 -2.30 -6.84 13.00
CA THR A 51 -1.22 -5.94 13.39
C THR A 51 -0.64 -5.23 12.16
N GLY A 52 -0.77 -3.90 12.16
CA GLY A 52 -0.24 -3.04 11.11
C GLY A 52 -1.12 -2.90 9.86
N GLY A 53 -2.32 -3.47 9.82
CA GLY A 53 -3.29 -3.27 8.72
C GLY A 53 -4.03 -4.52 8.24
N MET A 54 -4.55 -4.46 7.02
CA MET A 54 -5.31 -5.55 6.38
C MET A 54 -4.74 -5.89 5.00
N ARG A 55 -4.81 -7.15 4.61
CA ARG A 55 -4.44 -7.64 3.27
C ARG A 55 -5.46 -8.68 2.83
N GLY A 56 -5.84 -8.67 1.56
CA GLY A 56 -6.76 -9.66 1.03
C GLY A 56 -6.98 -9.54 -0.46
N ILE A 57 -7.67 -10.54 -1.00
CA ILE A 57 -8.09 -10.55 -2.41
C ILE A 57 -9.06 -9.39 -2.64
N MET A 58 -8.92 -8.70 -3.76
CA MET A 58 -9.87 -7.66 -4.17
C MET A 58 -11.19 -8.26 -4.66
N GLY A 59 -12.32 -7.64 -4.32
CA GLY A 59 -13.63 -8.10 -4.76
C GLY A 59 -14.77 -7.63 -3.85
N PRO A 60 -16.04 -7.90 -4.21
CA PRO A 60 -17.17 -7.59 -3.33
C PRO A 60 -17.19 -8.51 -2.12
N GLY A 61 -17.71 -8.02 -0.99
CA GLY A 61 -17.92 -8.81 0.21
C GLY A 61 -17.08 -8.37 1.40
N THR A 62 -17.42 -8.92 2.56
CA THR A 62 -16.84 -8.54 3.85
C THR A 62 -15.41 -9.06 4.03
N ASN A 63 -15.05 -10.16 3.36
CA ASN A 63 -13.71 -10.78 3.39
C ASN A 63 -12.84 -10.38 2.18
N ARG A 64 -13.00 -9.16 1.66
CA ARG A 64 -12.30 -8.67 0.46
C ARG A 64 -11.83 -7.23 0.59
N ILE A 65 -10.81 -6.86 -0.17
CA ILE A 65 -10.44 -5.45 -0.36
C ILE A 65 -11.38 -4.81 -1.38
N ASN A 66 -12.12 -3.81 -0.95
CA ASN A 66 -12.99 -3.00 -1.79
C ASN A 66 -13.25 -1.66 -1.12
N LYS A 67 -14.03 -0.80 -1.80
CA LYS A 67 -14.30 0.55 -1.30
C LYS A 67 -15.04 0.59 0.04
N TYR A 68 -15.86 -0.41 0.35
CA TYR A 68 -16.62 -0.43 1.61
C TYR A 68 -15.79 -0.94 2.77
N THR A 69 -14.97 -1.98 2.55
CA THR A 69 -14.08 -2.47 3.59
C THR A 69 -12.99 -1.45 3.89
N LEU A 70 -12.36 -0.84 2.87
CA LEU A 70 -11.42 0.27 3.09
C LEU A 70 -12.11 1.51 3.68
N GLY A 71 -13.31 1.84 3.22
CA GLY A 71 -14.10 2.95 3.76
C GLY A 71 -14.44 2.77 5.23
N LYS A 72 -14.85 1.57 5.65
CA LYS A 72 -15.13 1.23 7.05
C LYS A 72 -13.89 1.38 7.92
N ASN A 73 -12.76 0.85 7.48
CA ASN A 73 -11.48 0.96 8.21
C ASN A 73 -11.01 2.42 8.31
N THR A 74 -11.13 3.19 7.22
CA THR A 74 -10.76 4.60 7.18
C THR A 74 -11.67 5.45 8.06
N GLN A 75 -12.98 5.16 8.07
CA GLN A 75 -13.96 5.84 8.92
C GLN A 75 -13.69 5.55 10.40
N GLY A 76 -13.43 4.29 10.78
CA GLY A 76 -13.09 3.93 12.15
C GLY A 76 -11.78 4.56 12.62
N LEU A 77 -10.75 4.54 11.76
CA LEU A 77 -9.50 5.23 12.05
C LEU A 77 -9.69 6.75 12.18
N SER A 78 -10.55 7.36 11.35
CA SER A 78 -10.89 8.78 11.46
C SER A 78 -11.55 9.11 12.80
N ASN A 79 -12.51 8.29 13.25
CA ASN A 79 -13.15 8.45 14.56
C ASN A 79 -12.11 8.34 15.69
N TYR A 80 -11.24 7.33 15.60
CA TYR A 80 -10.20 7.11 16.60
C TYR A 80 -9.24 8.29 16.69
N LEU A 81 -8.75 8.80 15.55
CA LEU A 81 -7.87 9.97 15.50
C LEU A 81 -8.52 11.19 16.17
N HIS A 82 -9.79 11.49 15.89
CA HIS A 82 -10.52 12.57 16.55
C HIS A 82 -10.70 12.36 18.05
N LYS A 83 -10.86 11.11 18.50
CA LYS A 83 -10.99 10.76 19.92
C LYS A 83 -9.69 11.02 20.69
N ILE A 84 -8.54 10.65 20.13
CA ILE A 84 -7.25 10.76 20.83
C ILE A 84 -6.54 12.10 20.61
N PHE A 85 -6.88 12.82 19.54
CA PHE A 85 -6.36 14.17 19.23
C PHE A 85 -7.48 15.21 19.13
N PRO A 86 -8.33 15.39 20.15
CA PRO A 86 -9.59 16.14 20.06
C PRO A 86 -9.42 17.65 19.78
N ASN A 87 -8.22 18.19 19.94
CA ASN A 87 -7.92 19.62 19.77
C ASN A 87 -6.82 19.90 18.74
N GLU A 88 -6.46 18.91 17.92
CA GLU A 88 -5.40 19.06 16.93
C GLU A 88 -5.96 19.09 15.52
N ALA A 89 -5.24 19.79 14.63
CA ALA A 89 -5.51 19.73 13.20
C ALA A 89 -4.92 18.42 12.64
N ILE A 90 -5.73 17.38 12.60
CA ILE A 90 -5.30 16.04 12.19
C ILE A 90 -4.89 16.05 10.71
N LYS A 91 -3.75 15.40 10.45
CA LYS A 91 -3.12 15.26 9.14
C LYS A 91 -2.78 13.80 8.89
N VAL A 92 -2.93 13.32 7.65
CA VAL A 92 -2.54 11.97 7.26
C VAL A 92 -1.76 11.98 5.95
N ALA A 93 -0.78 11.10 5.81
CA ALA A 93 -0.08 10.87 4.54
C ALA A 93 -0.59 9.57 3.89
N ILE A 94 -0.69 9.52 2.57
CA ILE A 94 -1.16 8.33 1.84
C ILE A 94 -0.24 8.06 0.65
N ALA A 95 0.33 6.85 0.62
CA ALA A 95 1.07 6.30 -0.50
C ALA A 95 0.42 5.00 -1.00
N TYR A 96 0.89 4.49 -2.13
CA TYR A 96 0.38 3.26 -2.71
C TYR A 96 1.39 2.63 -3.68
N ASP A 97 1.27 1.33 -3.91
CA ASP A 97 2.13 0.58 -4.83
C ASP A 97 1.54 0.40 -6.24
N CYS A 98 2.22 -0.38 -7.07
CA CYS A 98 1.86 -0.65 -8.47
C CYS A 98 0.69 -1.63 -8.67
N ARG A 99 0.12 -2.20 -7.60
CA ARG A 99 -0.93 -3.21 -7.73
C ARG A 99 -2.19 -2.65 -8.37
N HIS A 100 -2.98 -3.55 -8.94
CA HIS A 100 -4.29 -3.22 -9.48
C HIS A 100 -5.13 -2.46 -8.47
N ASN A 101 -5.77 -1.39 -8.93
CA ASN A 101 -6.63 -0.50 -8.14
C ASN A 101 -5.95 0.26 -6.99
N SER A 102 -4.65 0.11 -6.70
CA SER A 102 -3.98 0.82 -5.60
C SER A 102 -4.18 2.34 -5.67
N LYS A 103 -4.04 2.94 -6.87
CA LYS A 103 -4.28 4.38 -7.11
C LYS A 103 -5.72 4.82 -6.83
N SER A 104 -6.72 4.07 -7.30
CA SER A 104 -8.13 4.42 -7.12
C SER A 104 -8.59 4.20 -5.68
N LEU A 105 -8.08 3.16 -5.02
CA LEU A 105 -8.33 2.87 -3.61
C LEU A 105 -7.65 3.90 -2.70
N ALA A 106 -6.44 4.35 -3.00
CA ALA A 106 -5.76 5.42 -2.26
C ALA A 106 -6.53 6.74 -2.33
N LYS A 107 -7.04 7.09 -3.52
CA LYS A 107 -7.92 8.25 -3.70
C LYS A 107 -9.20 8.13 -2.85
N LEU A 108 -9.85 6.98 -2.85
CA LEU A 108 -11.02 6.73 -2.01
C LEU A 108 -10.71 6.92 -0.52
N VAL A 109 -9.58 6.37 -0.04
CA VAL A 109 -9.16 6.53 1.37
C VAL A 109 -8.95 8.01 1.69
N ALA A 110 -8.30 8.77 0.81
CA ALA A 110 -8.14 10.22 0.95
C ALA A 110 -9.49 10.94 1.03
N GLU A 111 -10.44 10.56 0.17
CA GLU A 111 -11.79 11.11 0.17
C GLU A 111 -12.51 10.88 1.50
N VAL A 112 -12.44 9.66 2.06
CA VAL A 112 -13.07 9.34 3.36
C VAL A 112 -12.44 10.11 4.52
N PHE A 113 -11.11 10.24 4.58
CA PHE A 113 -10.45 11.07 5.59
C PHE A 113 -10.88 12.54 5.46
N SER A 114 -10.85 13.09 4.23
CA SER A 114 -11.23 14.48 3.99
C SER A 114 -12.70 14.77 4.35
N ALA A 115 -13.60 13.80 4.10
CA ALA A 115 -15.01 13.88 4.48
C ALA A 115 -15.20 13.90 6.01
N ASN A 116 -14.20 13.46 6.76
CA ASN A 116 -14.13 13.53 8.22
C ASN A 116 -13.32 14.75 8.71
N GLY A 117 -13.05 15.73 7.85
CA GLY A 117 -12.38 16.97 8.23
C GLY A 117 -10.87 16.84 8.47
N ILE A 118 -10.26 15.74 7.99
CA ILE A 118 -8.83 15.47 8.18
C ILE A 118 -8.06 15.95 6.95
N LYS A 119 -6.94 16.66 7.17
CA LYS A 119 -6.05 17.06 6.07
C LYS A 119 -5.29 15.83 5.55
N VAL A 120 -5.25 15.66 4.23
CA VAL A 120 -4.63 14.52 3.57
C VAL A 120 -3.49 15.00 2.68
N PHE A 121 -2.31 14.41 2.82
CA PHE A 121 -1.22 14.47 1.86
C PHE A 121 -1.22 13.17 1.06
N LEU A 122 -1.67 13.21 -0.19
CA LEU A 122 -1.73 12.05 -1.07
C LEU A 122 -0.59 12.12 -2.08
N PHE A 123 0.24 11.08 -2.16
CA PHE A 123 1.25 11.03 -3.21
C PHE A 123 0.59 11.01 -4.60
N GLU A 124 1.10 11.84 -5.52
CA GLU A 124 0.54 12.02 -6.87
C GLU A 124 0.69 10.76 -7.75
N ASP A 125 1.72 9.97 -7.44
CA ASP A 125 1.92 8.65 -8.01
C ASP A 125 2.47 7.65 -7.00
N LEU A 126 2.64 6.40 -7.43
CA LEU A 126 3.15 5.33 -6.57
C LEU A 126 4.48 5.72 -5.89
N ARG A 127 4.58 5.42 -4.59
CA ARG A 127 5.78 5.64 -3.77
C ARG A 127 5.95 4.49 -2.77
N PRO A 128 7.19 4.15 -2.42
CA PRO A 128 7.46 3.02 -1.56
C PRO A 128 7.12 3.31 -0.10
N THR A 129 6.93 2.24 0.65
CA THR A 129 6.60 2.25 2.07
C THR A 129 7.58 3.06 2.94
N PRO A 130 8.92 2.99 2.76
CA PRO A 130 9.86 3.81 3.54
C PRO A 130 9.71 5.31 3.34
N GLU A 131 9.29 5.76 2.16
CA GLU A 131 9.06 7.18 1.92
C GLU A 131 7.76 7.65 2.59
N LEU A 132 6.70 6.82 2.62
CA LEU A 132 5.54 7.14 3.42
C LEU A 132 5.92 7.27 4.91
N SER A 133 6.69 6.31 5.43
CA SER A 133 7.18 6.33 6.81
C SER A 133 7.92 7.64 7.13
N PHE A 134 8.80 8.07 6.22
CA PHE A 134 9.48 9.36 6.32
C PHE A 134 8.51 10.54 6.25
N ALA A 135 7.60 10.54 5.27
CA ALA A 135 6.65 11.62 5.01
C ALA A 135 5.72 11.86 6.20
N VAL A 136 5.32 10.81 6.93
CA VAL A 136 4.50 10.95 8.14
C VAL A 136 5.18 11.89 9.15
N LYS A 137 6.48 11.70 9.40
CA LYS A 137 7.23 12.56 10.30
C LYS A 137 7.52 13.92 9.68
N HIS A 138 7.90 13.94 8.40
CA HIS A 138 8.31 15.16 7.71
C HIS A 138 7.18 16.18 7.57
N LEU A 139 5.93 15.70 7.42
CA LEU A 139 4.73 16.53 7.23
C LEU A 139 3.91 16.72 8.52
N ASP A 140 4.44 16.27 9.67
CA ASP A 140 3.77 16.25 10.97
C ASP A 140 2.39 15.58 10.92
N CYS A 141 2.31 14.42 10.27
CA CYS A 141 1.09 13.63 10.17
C CYS A 141 0.86 12.79 11.43
N HIS A 142 -0.42 12.54 11.71
CA HIS A 142 -0.86 11.71 12.83
C HIS A 142 -0.86 10.23 12.48
N CYS A 143 -1.06 9.90 11.21
CA CYS A 143 -0.83 8.55 10.69
C CYS A 143 -0.47 8.60 9.20
N GLY A 144 0.02 7.48 8.68
CA GLY A 144 0.25 7.23 7.27
C GLY A 144 -0.48 5.97 6.81
N ILE A 145 -1.01 5.97 5.59
CA ILE A 145 -1.59 4.78 4.96
C ILE A 145 -0.79 4.42 3.72
N VAL A 146 -0.36 3.16 3.59
CA VAL A 146 0.12 2.63 2.30
C VAL A 146 -0.82 1.54 1.79
N LEU A 147 -1.29 1.72 0.56
CA LEU A 147 -2.09 0.73 -0.14
C LEU A 147 -1.13 -0.23 -0.85
N THR A 148 -0.94 -1.40 -0.24
CA THR A 148 -0.03 -2.44 -0.74
C THR A 148 -0.30 -3.77 -0.06
N ALA A 149 -0.06 -4.86 -0.79
CA ALA A 149 0.09 -6.20 -0.23
C ALA A 149 1.55 -6.71 -0.31
N SER A 150 2.55 -5.83 -0.39
CA SER A 150 3.98 -6.16 -0.41
C SER A 150 4.31 -7.18 -1.51
N HIS A 151 4.74 -8.39 -1.17
CA HIS A 151 5.10 -9.46 -2.11
C HIS A 151 3.96 -10.44 -2.45
N ASN A 152 2.73 -10.19 -1.99
CA ASN A 152 1.59 -11.08 -2.25
C ASN A 152 1.22 -11.17 -3.76
N PRO A 153 0.42 -12.17 -4.19
CA PRO A 153 -0.01 -12.30 -5.59
C PRO A 153 -0.78 -11.07 -6.15
N PRO A 154 -0.87 -10.89 -7.49
CA PRO A 154 -1.50 -9.74 -8.15
C PRO A 154 -2.94 -9.41 -7.73
N GLU A 155 -3.74 -10.43 -7.41
CA GLU A 155 -5.15 -10.28 -7.01
C GLU A 155 -5.31 -9.71 -5.59
N TYR A 156 -4.23 -9.64 -4.83
CA TYR A 156 -4.21 -9.05 -3.49
C TYR A 156 -3.95 -7.56 -3.54
N ASN A 157 -4.59 -6.86 -2.61
CA ASN A 157 -4.20 -5.52 -2.21
C ASN A 157 -4.26 -5.43 -0.67
N GLY A 158 -3.92 -4.28 -0.10
CA GLY A 158 -3.88 -4.10 1.33
C GLY A 158 -3.93 -2.65 1.74
N TYR A 159 -3.98 -2.45 3.05
CA TYR A 159 -4.06 -1.16 3.71
C TYR A 159 -3.22 -1.29 4.98
N LYS A 160 -2.01 -0.74 4.97
CA LYS A 160 -1.12 -0.71 6.14
C LYS A 160 -1.25 0.64 6.84
N VAL A 161 -1.23 0.64 8.17
CA VAL A 161 -1.27 1.87 8.98
C VAL A 161 0.09 2.11 9.63
N TYR A 162 0.58 3.33 9.47
CA TYR A 162 1.78 3.88 10.08
C TYR A 162 1.38 4.97 11.07
N TRP A 163 2.07 5.09 12.20
CA TRP A 163 1.74 6.05 13.24
C TRP A 163 2.65 7.29 13.22
N GLN A 164 2.43 8.24 14.13
CA GLN A 164 3.16 9.53 14.25
C GLN A 164 4.69 9.37 14.27
N ASP A 165 5.20 8.25 14.78
CA ASP A 165 6.63 7.95 14.85
C ASP A 165 7.23 7.49 13.51
N GLY A 166 6.39 7.31 12.48
CA GLY A 166 6.74 6.74 11.18
C GLY A 166 6.84 5.22 11.19
N GLY A 167 6.55 4.56 12.31
CA GLY A 167 6.53 3.10 12.43
C GLY A 167 5.20 2.52 11.99
N GLN A 168 5.20 1.27 11.52
CA GLN A 168 3.95 0.54 11.30
C GLN A 168 3.26 0.32 12.66
N LEU A 169 1.93 0.41 12.68
CA LEU A 169 1.13 0.21 13.89
C LEU A 169 1.36 -1.21 14.45
N VAL A 170 1.68 -1.29 15.74
CA VAL A 170 1.93 -2.54 16.48
C VAL A 170 1.04 -2.64 17.74
N PRO A 171 0.89 -3.83 18.36
CA PRO A 171 0.16 -3.95 19.60
C PRO A 171 0.90 -3.25 20.74
N PRO A 172 0.19 -2.74 21.77
CA PRO A 172 -1.26 -2.88 21.98
C PRO A 172 -2.12 -1.77 21.34
N GLN A 173 -1.52 -0.82 20.62
CA GLN A 173 -2.22 0.36 20.09
C GLN A 173 -3.24 -0.01 19.00
N ASP A 174 -3.01 -1.09 18.26
CA ASP A 174 -3.93 -1.60 17.24
C ASP A 174 -5.28 -2.05 17.82
N ALA A 175 -5.33 -2.51 19.06
CA ALA A 175 -6.57 -3.03 19.66
C ALA A 175 -7.69 -2.00 19.76
N GLU A 176 -7.39 -0.76 20.18
CA GLU A 176 -8.39 0.30 20.30
C GLU A 176 -8.88 0.79 18.93
N ILE A 177 -7.99 0.81 17.94
CA ILE A 177 -8.34 1.13 16.55
C ILE A 177 -9.26 0.06 15.97
N ILE A 178 -8.94 -1.22 16.20
CA ILE A 178 -9.76 -2.35 15.76
C ILE A 178 -11.15 -2.30 16.42
N GLU A 179 -11.22 -1.99 17.71
CA GLU A 179 -12.49 -1.81 18.42
C GLU A 179 -13.33 -0.71 17.76
N GLU A 180 -12.75 0.47 17.53
CA GLU A 180 -13.44 1.59 16.88
C GLU A 180 -13.91 1.21 15.47
N ILE A 181 -13.06 0.59 14.64
CA ILE A 181 -13.42 0.11 13.30
C ILE A 181 -14.60 -0.86 13.34
N ASN A 182 -14.62 -1.78 14.31
CA ASN A 182 -15.68 -2.77 14.42
C ASN A 182 -17.04 -2.16 14.75
N THR A 183 -17.09 -1.01 15.44
CA THR A 183 -18.34 -0.28 15.71
C THR A 183 -18.92 0.44 14.51
N VAL A 184 -18.14 0.63 13.43
CA VAL A 184 -18.60 1.37 12.25
C VAL A 184 -19.56 0.53 11.42
N ASP A 185 -20.79 1.02 11.29
CA ASP A 185 -21.75 0.54 10.28
C ASP A 185 -21.41 1.11 8.90
N TYR A 186 -21.63 0.33 7.84
CA TYR A 186 -21.34 0.76 6.46
C TYR A 186 -22.12 2.01 6.04
N THR A 187 -23.31 2.25 6.61
CA THR A 187 -24.13 3.45 6.36
C THR A 187 -23.51 4.74 6.91
N ASN A 188 -22.59 4.62 7.88
CA ASN A 188 -21.92 5.77 8.50
C ASN A 188 -20.64 6.20 7.77
N ILE A 189 -20.22 5.47 6.74
CA ILE A 189 -19.01 5.82 5.97
C ILE A 189 -19.29 7.09 5.16
N LYS A 190 -18.46 8.12 5.38
CA LYS A 190 -18.55 9.36 4.61
C LYS A 190 -17.71 9.27 3.34
N PHE A 191 -18.37 9.16 2.18
CA PHE A 191 -17.70 9.17 0.87
C PHE A 191 -17.65 10.55 0.19
N ASN A 192 -18.35 11.54 0.74
CA ASN A 192 -18.40 12.89 0.16
C ASN A 192 -17.14 13.68 0.54
N ALA A 193 -16.15 13.65 -0.33
CA ALA A 193 -14.86 14.28 -0.12
C ALA A 193 -14.95 15.79 0.13
N ASN A 194 -14.05 16.30 0.98
CA ASN A 194 -13.69 17.71 0.99
C ASN A 194 -12.35 17.87 0.26
N THR A 195 -12.41 18.18 -1.03
CA THR A 195 -11.21 18.27 -1.89
C THR A 195 -10.23 19.34 -1.46
N GLU A 196 -10.64 20.38 -0.74
CA GLU A 196 -9.75 21.43 -0.21
C GLU A 196 -8.80 20.89 0.87
N LEU A 197 -9.15 19.77 1.50
CA LEU A 197 -8.32 19.08 2.49
C LEU A 197 -7.37 18.05 1.87
N ILE A 198 -7.45 17.80 0.55
CA ILE A 198 -6.57 16.85 -0.13
C ILE A 198 -5.47 17.63 -0.86
N GLN A 199 -4.25 17.50 -0.40
CA GLN A 199 -3.05 18.05 -1.00
C GLN A 199 -2.26 16.93 -1.66
N TYR A 200 -1.93 17.08 -2.94
CA TYR A 200 -1.01 16.17 -3.61
C TYR A 200 0.44 16.50 -3.26
N VAL A 201 1.25 15.48 -3.04
CA VAL A 201 2.70 15.57 -2.79
C VAL A 201 3.46 14.68 -3.77
N GLY A 202 4.72 15.02 -4.04
CA GLY A 202 5.56 14.25 -4.96
C GLY A 202 7.01 14.67 -4.82
N LYS A 203 7.58 15.18 -5.91
CA LYS A 203 9.01 15.48 -6.02
C LYS A 203 9.60 16.31 -4.87
N ASP A 204 8.80 17.23 -4.31
CA ASP A 204 9.22 18.06 -3.17
C ASP A 204 9.50 17.23 -1.91
N VAL A 205 8.69 16.20 -1.64
CA VAL A 205 8.94 15.23 -0.57
C VAL A 205 10.02 14.23 -0.98
N ASP A 206 9.98 13.74 -2.23
CA ASP A 206 10.96 12.80 -2.76
C ASP A 206 12.39 13.33 -2.59
N ASP A 207 12.63 14.59 -2.96
CA ASP A 207 13.95 15.21 -2.89
C ASP A 207 14.48 15.28 -1.45
N VAL A 208 13.61 15.59 -0.48
CA VAL A 208 13.98 15.64 0.94
C VAL A 208 14.30 14.24 1.45
N PHE A 209 13.47 13.25 1.13
CA PHE A 209 13.70 11.86 1.53
C PHE A 209 14.99 11.29 0.95
N ILE A 210 15.23 11.49 -0.34
CA ILE A 210 16.45 11.03 -1.03
C ILE A 210 17.68 11.71 -0.41
N ASN A 211 17.66 13.03 -0.23
CA ASN A 211 18.81 13.75 0.33
C ASN A 211 19.10 13.32 1.77
N ALA A 212 18.06 13.12 2.59
CA ALA A 212 18.21 12.58 3.95
C ALA A 212 18.80 11.17 3.93
N SER A 213 18.35 10.31 3.02
CA SER A 213 18.86 8.95 2.84
C SER A 213 20.33 8.94 2.43
N VAL A 214 20.72 9.78 1.47
CA VAL A 214 22.12 9.93 1.05
C VAL A 214 22.98 10.44 2.21
N ASN A 215 22.53 11.44 2.95
CA ASN A 215 23.28 11.99 4.08
C ASN A 215 23.48 10.96 5.20
N ASN A 216 22.47 10.14 5.50
CA ASN A 216 22.55 9.11 6.55
C ASN A 216 23.28 7.84 6.09
N GLY A 217 23.18 7.50 4.79
CA GLY A 217 23.78 6.29 4.20
C GLY A 217 25.17 6.49 3.59
N SER A 218 25.68 7.73 3.55
CA SER A 218 27.01 8.02 3.03
C SER A 218 28.08 7.83 4.09
N PHE A 219 29.08 7.01 3.77
CA PHE A 219 30.29 6.81 4.56
C PHE A 219 31.49 7.52 3.92
N ASN A 220 32.66 7.47 4.57
CA ASN A 220 33.92 7.99 4.02
C ASN A 220 34.49 7.08 2.92
N THR A 221 33.68 6.82 1.89
CA THR A 221 34.02 6.00 0.72
C THR A 221 34.57 6.91 -0.37
N SER A 222 35.80 6.64 -0.83
CA SER A 222 36.42 7.43 -1.91
C SER A 222 35.61 7.37 -3.20
N GLN A 223 35.65 8.44 -4.01
CA GLN A 223 34.96 8.44 -5.30
C GLN A 223 35.49 7.33 -6.23
N GLN A 224 36.78 7.01 -6.17
CA GLN A 224 37.36 5.91 -6.93
C GLN A 224 36.72 4.56 -6.57
N ALA A 225 36.47 4.29 -5.28
CA ALA A 225 35.80 3.07 -4.87
C ALA A 225 34.34 3.02 -5.36
N LYS A 226 33.62 4.15 -5.35
CA LYS A 226 32.25 4.24 -5.89
C LYS A 226 32.20 4.06 -7.40
N ASP A 227 33.15 4.65 -8.12
CA ASP A 227 33.28 4.56 -9.58
C ASP A 227 33.68 3.14 -10.04
N ASN A 228 34.27 2.34 -9.15
CA ASN A 228 34.67 0.95 -9.43
C ASN A 228 33.62 -0.08 -9.02
N LEU A 229 32.53 0.30 -8.35
CA LEU A 229 31.48 -0.62 -7.90
C LEU A 229 30.37 -0.71 -8.95
N ASN A 230 30.16 -1.90 -9.51
CA ASN A 230 29.08 -2.20 -10.44
C ASN A 230 27.87 -2.77 -9.68
N ILE A 231 26.81 -1.98 -9.60
CA ILE A 231 25.57 -2.33 -8.90
C ILE A 231 24.55 -2.80 -9.94
N VAL A 232 23.99 -3.99 -9.75
CA VAL A 232 22.79 -4.41 -10.47
C VAL A 232 21.58 -4.22 -9.58
N PHE A 233 20.52 -3.62 -10.13
CA PHE A 233 19.30 -3.32 -9.40
C PHE A 233 18.07 -3.84 -10.13
N THR A 234 17.17 -4.47 -9.39
CA THR A 234 15.81 -4.75 -9.85
C THR A 234 14.78 -4.24 -8.84
N ALA A 235 13.77 -3.55 -9.36
CA ALA A 235 12.61 -3.14 -8.58
C ALA A 235 11.54 -4.25 -8.50
N LEU A 236 11.69 -5.36 -9.23
CA LEU A 236 10.65 -6.39 -9.40
C LEU A 236 9.29 -5.79 -9.80
N HIS A 237 9.29 -4.82 -10.72
CA HIS A 237 8.12 -4.02 -11.11
C HIS A 237 7.52 -3.15 -9.99
N GLY A 238 8.28 -2.92 -8.93
CA GLY A 238 7.87 -2.22 -7.73
C GLY A 238 8.13 -0.72 -7.72
N THR A 239 7.84 -0.14 -6.57
CA THR A 239 7.90 1.30 -6.30
C THR A 239 9.30 1.87 -6.21
N SER A 240 10.30 1.06 -5.85
CA SER A 240 11.69 1.50 -5.67
C SER A 240 12.34 2.08 -6.94
N ILE A 241 11.83 1.76 -8.13
CA ILE A 241 12.30 2.38 -9.39
C ILE A 241 12.14 3.90 -9.39
N THR A 242 11.17 4.43 -8.65
CA THR A 242 10.90 5.87 -8.57
C THR A 242 12.00 6.65 -7.84
N MET A 243 12.84 5.96 -7.05
CA MET A 243 13.80 6.63 -6.18
C MET A 243 15.20 6.02 -6.15
N LEU A 244 15.35 4.69 -6.13
CA LEU A 244 16.63 4.06 -5.81
C LEU A 244 17.72 4.41 -6.83
N PRO A 245 17.44 4.43 -8.16
CA PRO A 245 18.41 4.90 -9.13
C PRO A 245 18.91 6.33 -8.87
N ASP A 246 18.00 7.26 -8.53
CA ASP A 246 18.37 8.65 -8.25
C ASP A 246 19.10 8.78 -6.91
N THR A 247 18.69 8.03 -5.89
CA THR A 247 19.39 7.96 -4.59
C THR A 247 20.83 7.50 -4.75
N LEU A 248 21.07 6.40 -5.48
CA LEU A 248 22.42 5.90 -5.74
C LEU A 248 23.25 6.89 -6.56
N LYS A 249 22.63 7.53 -7.57
CA LYS A 249 23.28 8.58 -8.36
C LYS A 249 23.70 9.77 -7.50
N ARG A 250 22.81 10.27 -6.62
CA ARG A 250 23.12 11.37 -5.69
C ARG A 250 24.15 10.98 -4.63
N ALA A 251 24.19 9.70 -4.23
CA ALA A 251 25.25 9.16 -3.38
C ALA A 251 26.61 9.03 -4.10
N GLY A 252 26.66 9.28 -5.42
CA GLY A 252 27.89 9.31 -6.22
C GLY A 252 28.25 7.99 -6.89
N TYR A 253 27.33 7.01 -6.95
CA TYR A 253 27.52 5.78 -7.71
C TYR A 253 27.14 6.00 -9.17
N LYS A 254 28.04 5.63 -10.09
CA LYS A 254 27.87 5.86 -11.54
C LYS A 254 27.49 4.61 -12.32
N ASN A 255 27.87 3.43 -11.82
CA ASN A 255 27.67 2.16 -12.52
C ASN A 255 26.50 1.40 -11.89
N VAL A 256 25.29 1.91 -12.14
CA VAL A 256 24.04 1.25 -11.72
C VAL A 256 23.36 0.69 -12.96
N HIS A 257 23.19 -0.63 -13.00
CA HIS A 257 22.61 -1.38 -14.10
C HIS A 257 21.23 -1.87 -13.68
N ILE A 258 20.19 -1.39 -14.33
CA ILE A 258 18.81 -1.74 -14.03
C ILE A 258 18.40 -2.93 -14.87
N VAL A 259 17.68 -3.88 -14.27
CA VAL A 259 16.96 -4.92 -15.03
C VAL A 259 15.77 -4.25 -15.74
N GLU A 260 15.98 -3.82 -16.99
CA GLU A 260 15.01 -3.04 -17.78
C GLU A 260 13.65 -3.75 -17.91
N GLU A 261 13.65 -5.08 -18.03
CA GLU A 261 12.43 -5.90 -18.10
C GLU A 261 11.58 -5.80 -16.83
N GLN A 262 12.18 -5.43 -15.70
CA GLN A 262 11.55 -5.29 -14.38
C GLN A 262 11.48 -3.84 -13.88
N ALA A 263 11.92 -2.87 -14.70
CA ALA A 263 11.98 -1.46 -14.31
C ALA A 263 10.59 -0.81 -14.31
N LYS A 264 9.74 -1.13 -15.30
CA LYS A 264 8.41 -0.52 -15.39
C LYS A 264 7.48 -1.10 -14.29
N PRO A 265 6.82 -0.24 -13.48
CA PRO A 265 5.85 -0.71 -12.52
C PRO A 265 4.69 -1.45 -13.17
N ASP A 266 4.38 -2.64 -12.63
CA ASP A 266 3.36 -3.54 -13.18
C ASP A 266 2.81 -4.44 -12.06
N GLY A 267 1.51 -4.31 -11.78
CA GLY A 267 0.81 -5.07 -10.73
C GLY A 267 0.60 -6.55 -11.05
N ASP A 268 0.83 -7.00 -12.29
CA ASP A 268 0.80 -8.41 -12.69
C ASP A 268 2.13 -9.13 -12.42
N PHE A 269 3.21 -8.40 -12.12
CA PHE A 269 4.56 -8.92 -11.87
C PHE A 269 5.01 -9.96 -12.93
N PRO A 270 4.92 -9.66 -14.24
CA PRO A 270 4.88 -10.65 -15.33
C PRO A 270 6.15 -11.49 -15.51
N THR A 271 7.27 -11.07 -14.91
CA THR A 271 8.58 -11.73 -15.06
C THR A 271 8.90 -12.70 -13.92
N VAL A 272 8.09 -12.72 -12.85
CA VAL A 272 8.35 -13.51 -11.64
C VAL A 272 7.10 -14.22 -11.18
N LYS A 273 7.28 -15.37 -10.51
CA LYS A 273 6.17 -16.07 -9.85
C LYS A 273 5.73 -15.35 -8.56
N SER A 274 6.69 -14.75 -7.87
CA SER A 274 6.55 -14.04 -6.60
C SER A 274 7.52 -12.87 -6.62
N PRO A 275 7.09 -11.61 -6.39
CA PRO A 275 7.98 -10.46 -6.35
C PRO A 275 8.66 -10.33 -4.96
N ASN A 276 9.08 -11.45 -4.38
CA ASN A 276 9.77 -11.50 -3.09
C ASN A 276 11.29 -11.58 -3.31
N PRO A 277 12.07 -10.52 -3.05
CA PRO A 277 13.52 -10.53 -3.30
C PRO A 277 14.29 -11.48 -2.35
N GLU A 278 13.66 -11.96 -1.27
CA GLU A 278 14.23 -12.99 -0.39
C GLU A 278 14.23 -14.38 -1.05
N GLU A 279 13.50 -14.56 -2.16
CA GLU A 279 13.49 -15.78 -2.96
C GLU A 279 14.51 -15.69 -4.10
N PRO A 280 15.50 -16.60 -4.19
CA PRO A 280 16.52 -16.56 -5.24
C PRO A 280 15.96 -16.54 -6.68
N GLU A 281 14.79 -17.14 -6.90
CA GLU A 281 14.14 -17.16 -8.21
C GLU A 281 13.72 -15.76 -8.68
N ALA A 282 13.35 -14.86 -7.76
CA ALA A 282 12.96 -13.49 -8.09
C ALA A 282 14.15 -12.67 -8.60
N LEU A 283 15.36 -12.96 -8.11
CA LEU A 283 16.60 -12.26 -8.48
C LEU A 283 17.30 -12.84 -9.72
N LYS A 284 16.75 -13.88 -10.33
CA LYS A 284 17.40 -14.58 -11.46
C LYS A 284 17.82 -13.64 -12.59
N MET A 285 16.93 -12.75 -13.05
CA MET A 285 17.26 -11.79 -14.13
C MET A 285 18.35 -10.80 -13.71
N ALA A 286 18.37 -10.40 -12.44
CA ALA A 286 19.40 -9.51 -11.90
C ALA A 286 20.76 -10.21 -11.81
N LEU A 287 20.80 -11.50 -11.41
CA LEU A 287 22.01 -12.31 -11.42
C LEU A 287 22.55 -12.52 -12.84
N GLU A 288 21.68 -12.83 -13.80
CA GLU A 288 22.06 -12.95 -15.21
C GLU A 288 22.58 -11.63 -15.80
N LEU A 289 22.05 -10.49 -15.36
CA LEU A 289 22.59 -9.19 -15.73
C LEU A 289 23.95 -8.94 -15.07
N ALA A 290 24.12 -9.30 -13.79
CA ALA A 290 25.39 -9.18 -13.08
C ALA A 290 26.51 -9.97 -13.76
N ASP A 291 26.24 -11.18 -14.23
CA ASP A 291 27.21 -11.97 -15.02
C ASP A 291 27.64 -11.26 -16.32
N LYS A 292 26.72 -10.51 -16.96
CA LYS A 292 27.01 -9.78 -18.21
C LYS A 292 27.80 -8.50 -17.98
N VAL A 293 27.54 -7.79 -16.89
CA VAL A 293 28.16 -6.49 -16.60
C VAL A 293 29.35 -6.57 -15.64
N ASN A 294 29.70 -7.78 -15.17
CA ASN A 294 30.63 -7.99 -14.06
C ASN A 294 30.17 -7.22 -12.82
N GLY A 295 28.91 -7.46 -12.42
CA GLY A 295 28.28 -6.84 -11.24
C GLY A 295 28.91 -7.35 -9.95
N ASP A 296 29.26 -6.43 -9.05
CA ASP A 296 29.83 -6.74 -7.74
C ASP A 296 28.75 -7.01 -6.69
N ILE A 297 27.58 -6.41 -6.88
CA ILE A 297 26.43 -6.53 -5.98
C ILE A 297 25.12 -6.50 -6.78
N VAL A 298 24.17 -7.33 -6.36
CA VAL A 298 22.78 -7.29 -6.82
C VAL A 298 21.93 -6.79 -5.66
N ILE A 299 20.98 -5.91 -5.98
CA ILE A 299 19.99 -5.39 -5.04
C ILE A 299 18.61 -5.63 -5.65
N GLY A 300 17.76 -6.38 -4.95
CA GLY A 300 16.34 -6.51 -5.28
C GLY A 300 15.47 -5.94 -4.18
N THR A 301 14.33 -5.36 -4.54
CA THR A 301 13.30 -4.94 -3.57
C THR A 301 11.95 -5.55 -3.91
N ASP A 302 11.09 -5.75 -2.92
CA ASP A 302 9.70 -6.12 -3.15
C ASP A 302 8.87 -4.91 -3.65
N PRO A 303 7.61 -5.09 -4.07
CA PRO A 303 6.81 -4.06 -4.73
C PRO A 303 6.63 -2.75 -3.96
N ASP A 304 6.57 -2.79 -2.62
CA ASP A 304 6.49 -1.59 -1.78
C ASP A 304 7.82 -1.23 -1.11
N SER A 305 8.89 -1.96 -1.43
CA SER A 305 10.28 -1.67 -1.09
C SER A 305 10.55 -1.60 0.41
N ASP A 306 9.82 -2.36 1.22
CA ASP A 306 10.14 -2.55 2.64
C ASP A 306 11.08 -3.74 2.88
N ARG A 307 11.38 -4.53 1.83
CA ARG A 307 12.36 -5.62 1.83
C ARG A 307 13.48 -5.41 0.83
N VAL A 308 14.65 -5.97 1.15
CA VAL A 308 15.83 -6.01 0.28
C VAL A 308 16.38 -7.43 0.25
N GLY A 309 16.76 -7.90 -0.95
CA GLY A 309 17.47 -9.15 -1.19
C GLY A 309 18.74 -8.95 -2.01
#